data_AF-A0A9W7FYI2-F1
#
_entry.id   AF-A0A9W7FYI2-F1
#
_cell.length_a   1.000
_cell.length_b   1.000
_cell.length_c   1.000
_cell.angle_alpha   90.00
_cell.angle_beta   90.00
_cell.angle_gamma   90.00
#
_symmetry.space_group_name_H-M   'P 1'
#
loop_
_entity.id
_entity.type
_entity.pdbx_description
1 polymer ?
#
loop_
_entity_poly.entity_id
_entity_poly.type
_entity_poly.pdbx_seq_one_letter_code
_entity_poly.pdbx_strand_id
1 'polypeptide(L)'
;MPHALFLLLVVIIPSYLSLSSSVSPISNIHIVASTTTSPFGANSPVPPPTFLQAAKQVKRKVENCDPRITVTVSSSFPSPLPPCDLLLTLGVTPPESLPPPTPSTGRFIISPPSLLPSSTPNDFVDFFSPTTTVLPSPPWSSLSTARRLYEYLLKLFSRHTTDDYATGILLFVNQYSGVKVPWVQHSIDPSWEKGPVQNAKEFAAMIGNCGDCITKCLADETCKACIDALNEIDTRDQVESYRAVTSFESDLLRDFSFCILEKNNIFECSASIPSLPAVTPVPTFRGEPITHDRADQILIGHLQDSDGFTDVVPKSDVSWMVACGANVAYDQFPNQNQLFYKGKGKDMWYDPVFKVKTLDGRTVWCKRHYKVRRVPNTPAQYMLSVLDNGVTSNERWNIVAVADDLSWCVFHYAGAASAVGQSYTGGLLCTRDGKVPPVDVLNGEIKDAFESVDIKLFELFVCDNSVTEESDPPPLDFYRKKSGKRVVSPLA
;
A
#
# COMPACT_ATOMS: atom_id res chain seq x y z
N MET A 1 -32.78 11.11 1.59
CA MET A 1 -32.33 10.22 2.68
C MET A 1 -30.94 9.73 2.32
N PRO A 2 -29.92 9.85 3.18
CA PRO A 2 -28.60 9.30 2.86
C PRO A 2 -28.73 7.78 2.80
N HIS A 3 -28.33 7.17 1.69
CA HIS A 3 -28.21 5.71 1.61
C HIS A 3 -27.16 5.27 2.62
N ALA A 4 -27.59 4.67 3.72
CA ALA A 4 -26.69 4.07 4.69
C ALA A 4 -26.06 2.85 4.01
N LEU A 5 -24.75 2.87 3.81
CA LEU A 5 -24.00 1.72 3.34
C LEU A 5 -24.20 0.55 4.32
N PHE A 6 -24.74 -0.56 3.83
CA PHE A 6 -24.82 -1.81 4.58
C PHE A 6 -23.72 -2.75 4.06
N LEU A 7 -22.60 -2.81 4.78
CA LEU A 7 -21.52 -3.78 4.57
C LEU A 7 -21.72 -4.96 5.52
N LEU A 8 -22.23 -6.08 5.02
CA LEU A 8 -22.45 -7.28 5.82
C LEU A 8 -21.20 -8.17 5.78
N LEU A 9 -20.49 -8.35 6.90
CA LEU A 9 -19.34 -9.28 6.98
C LEU A 9 -19.77 -10.59 7.64
N VAL A 10 -19.82 -11.70 6.89
CA VAL A 10 -20.15 -13.05 7.39
C VAL A 10 -18.90 -13.93 7.44
N VAL A 11 -18.36 -14.16 8.62
CA VAL A 11 -17.21 -15.05 8.78
C VAL A 11 -17.66 -16.47 9.09
N ILE A 12 -17.28 -17.46 8.27
CA ILE A 12 -17.50 -18.90 8.49
C ILE A 12 -16.14 -19.60 8.62
N ILE A 13 -15.79 -20.09 9.81
CA ILE A 13 -14.52 -20.80 10.04
C ILE A 13 -14.72 -22.31 9.83
N PRO A 14 -13.96 -22.99 8.95
CA PRO A 14 -14.10 -24.43 8.75
C PRO A 14 -13.60 -25.26 9.94
N SER A 15 -14.20 -26.44 10.10
CA SER A 15 -13.57 -27.59 10.77
C SER A 15 -12.51 -28.19 9.84
N TYR A 16 -11.30 -28.46 10.35
CA TYR A 16 -10.09 -28.99 9.69
C TYR A 16 -10.29 -29.82 8.39
N LEU A 17 -9.47 -29.57 7.36
CA LEU A 17 -9.26 -30.45 6.20
C LEU A 17 -7.88 -31.13 6.26
N SER A 18 -7.88 -32.45 6.07
CA SER A 18 -6.68 -33.30 6.03
C SER A 18 -5.81 -33.02 4.80
N LEU A 19 -4.50 -32.97 5.03
CA LEU A 19 -3.46 -32.84 4.02
C LEU A 19 -3.51 -33.97 2.97
N SER A 20 -3.78 -33.61 1.71
CA SER A 20 -3.32 -34.39 0.56
C SER A 20 -2.60 -33.46 -0.42
N SER A 21 -1.52 -33.97 -1.01
CA SER A 21 -0.52 -33.21 -1.77
C SER A 21 -0.99 -32.80 -3.16
N SER A 22 -1.78 -31.74 -3.21
CA SER A 22 -1.82 -30.73 -4.27
C SER A 22 -2.16 -29.42 -3.56
N VAL A 23 -1.65 -28.26 -4.02
CA VAL A 23 -1.77 -26.97 -3.31
C VAL A 23 -3.23 -26.73 -2.94
N SER A 24 -3.58 -27.05 -1.70
CA SER A 24 -4.95 -26.99 -1.24
C SER A 24 -5.28 -25.53 -0.97
N PRO A 25 -6.44 -25.01 -1.42
CA PRO A 25 -6.80 -23.63 -1.16
C PRO A 25 -6.81 -23.36 0.34
N ILE A 26 -6.12 -22.31 0.78
CA ILE A 26 -6.05 -21.90 2.19
C ILE A 26 -7.41 -21.42 2.65
N SER A 27 -8.14 -20.74 1.78
CA SER A 27 -9.48 -20.21 2.06
C SER A 27 -10.21 -19.95 0.76
N ASN A 28 -11.51 -20.28 0.75
CA ASN A 28 -12.44 -19.69 -0.20
C ASN A 28 -13.08 -18.48 0.45
N ILE A 29 -13.23 -17.41 -0.31
CA ILE A 29 -13.88 -16.18 0.12
C ILE A 29 -14.98 -15.92 -0.90
N HIS A 30 -16.17 -15.57 -0.44
CA HIS A 30 -17.23 -15.13 -1.33
C HIS A 30 -17.57 -13.67 -1.06
N ILE A 31 -17.60 -12.86 -2.11
CA ILE A 31 -18.03 -11.47 -2.05
C ILE A 31 -19.31 -11.35 -2.86
N VAL A 32 -20.42 -11.06 -2.21
CA VAL A 32 -21.67 -10.75 -2.90
C VAL A 32 -21.80 -9.23 -2.93
N ALA A 33 -21.96 -8.66 -4.11
CA ALA A 33 -21.92 -7.21 -4.29
C ALA A 33 -23.03 -6.74 -5.22
N SER A 34 -23.71 -5.67 -4.83
CA SER A 34 -24.75 -5.05 -5.64
C SER A 34 -24.18 -4.39 -6.90
N THR A 35 -25.06 -4.08 -7.86
CA THR A 35 -24.71 -3.26 -9.02
C THR A 35 -24.93 -1.76 -8.78
N THR A 36 -25.21 -1.35 -7.54
CA THR A 36 -25.36 0.07 -7.18
C THR A 36 -24.00 0.75 -7.14
N THR A 37 -24.00 2.07 -7.35
CA THR A 37 -22.80 2.90 -7.24
C THR A 37 -22.22 2.82 -5.82
N SER A 38 -20.90 2.65 -5.73
CA SER A 38 -20.17 2.53 -4.48
C SER A 38 -19.47 3.84 -4.09
N PRO A 39 -19.03 4.00 -2.83
CA PRO A 39 -18.21 5.15 -2.41
C PRO A 39 -16.73 5.04 -2.82
N PHE A 40 -16.33 3.96 -3.51
CA PHE A 40 -14.93 3.76 -3.91
C PHE A 40 -14.50 4.81 -4.94
N GLY A 41 -13.23 5.21 -4.91
CA GLY A 41 -12.69 6.15 -5.88
C GLY A 41 -13.22 7.57 -5.74
N ALA A 42 -13.60 8.01 -4.54
CA ALA A 42 -14.11 9.36 -4.30
C ALA A 42 -13.16 10.48 -4.76
N ASN A 43 -11.84 10.21 -4.78
CA ASN A 43 -10.80 11.15 -5.20
C ASN A 43 -10.24 10.83 -6.61
N SER A 44 -10.96 10.00 -7.38
CA SER A 44 -10.52 9.54 -8.70
C SER A 44 -10.84 10.54 -9.81
N PRO A 45 -10.02 10.56 -10.88
CA PRO A 45 -10.36 11.30 -12.10
C PRO A 45 -11.57 10.71 -12.86
N VAL A 46 -12.11 9.56 -12.46
CA VAL A 46 -13.30 8.94 -13.08
C VAL A 46 -14.42 8.74 -12.06
N PRO A 47 -15.68 8.61 -12.51
CA PRO A 47 -16.80 8.34 -11.61
C PRO A 47 -16.62 7.06 -10.77
N PRO A 48 -17.20 7.01 -9.55
CA PRO A 48 -17.15 5.83 -8.70
C PRO A 48 -17.66 4.56 -9.38
N PRO A 49 -17.05 3.39 -9.12
CA PRO A 49 -17.50 2.12 -9.67
C PRO A 49 -18.75 1.63 -8.93
N THR A 50 -19.38 0.60 -9.45
CA THR A 50 -20.35 -0.20 -8.70
C THR A 50 -19.67 -1.06 -7.63
N PHE A 51 -20.40 -1.52 -6.61
CA PHE A 51 -19.86 -2.48 -5.64
C PHE A 51 -19.35 -3.75 -6.31
N LEU A 52 -20.05 -4.25 -7.32
CA LEU A 52 -19.62 -5.42 -8.08
C LEU A 52 -18.27 -5.22 -8.80
N GLN A 53 -18.04 -4.04 -9.36
CA GLN A 53 -16.75 -3.71 -9.99
C GLN A 53 -15.62 -3.60 -8.96
N ALA A 54 -15.86 -2.96 -7.82
CA ALA A 54 -14.91 -2.88 -6.71
C ALA A 54 -14.60 -4.28 -6.15
N ALA A 55 -15.61 -5.13 -5.92
CA ALA A 55 -15.44 -6.49 -5.43
C ALA A 55 -14.61 -7.37 -6.38
N LYS A 56 -14.82 -7.26 -7.70
CA LYS A 56 -13.98 -7.94 -8.70
C LYS A 56 -12.52 -7.49 -8.65
N GLN A 57 -12.28 -6.22 -8.32
CA GLN A 57 -10.93 -5.69 -8.17
C GLN A 57 -10.28 -6.16 -6.85
N VAL A 58 -11.02 -6.19 -5.74
CA VAL A 58 -10.57 -6.79 -4.48
C VAL A 58 -10.18 -8.26 -4.67
N LYS A 59 -11.00 -9.04 -5.39
CA LYS A 59 -10.66 -10.44 -5.78
C LYS A 59 -9.28 -10.52 -6.42
N ARG A 60 -9.03 -9.72 -7.48
CA ARG A 60 -7.75 -9.73 -8.20
C ARG A 60 -6.58 -9.41 -7.27
N LYS A 61 -6.71 -8.38 -6.43
CA LYS A 61 -5.66 -7.98 -5.49
C LYS A 61 -5.33 -9.07 -4.48
N VAL A 62 -6.35 -9.68 -3.87
CA VAL A 62 -6.16 -10.79 -2.91
C VAL A 62 -5.47 -11.98 -3.59
N GLU A 63 -5.95 -12.40 -4.77
CA GLU A 63 -5.39 -13.54 -5.51
C GLU A 63 -3.96 -13.28 -6.01
N ASN A 64 -3.62 -12.01 -6.32
CA ASN A 64 -2.25 -11.61 -6.69
C ASN A 64 -1.29 -11.60 -5.49
N CYS A 65 -1.79 -11.32 -4.28
CA CYS A 65 -0.98 -11.34 -3.06
C CYS A 65 -0.66 -12.77 -2.58
N ASP A 66 -1.64 -13.67 -2.69
CA ASP A 66 -1.46 -15.08 -2.35
C ASP A 66 -2.37 -15.97 -3.21
N PRO A 67 -1.81 -16.70 -4.19
CA PRO A 67 -2.61 -17.53 -5.12
C PRO A 67 -3.28 -18.72 -4.42
N ARG A 68 -2.96 -18.99 -3.15
CA ARG A 68 -3.62 -20.03 -2.35
C ARG A 68 -4.97 -19.58 -1.80
N ILE A 69 -5.28 -18.28 -1.85
CA ILE A 69 -6.57 -17.71 -1.46
C ILE A 69 -7.41 -17.58 -2.71
N THR A 70 -8.61 -18.14 -2.71
CA THR A 70 -9.55 -18.03 -3.84
C THR A 70 -10.72 -17.14 -3.45
N VAL A 71 -11.04 -16.15 -4.28
CA VAL A 71 -12.16 -15.24 -4.06
C VAL A 71 -13.20 -15.42 -5.16
N THR A 72 -14.44 -15.70 -4.79
CA THR A 72 -15.59 -15.75 -5.70
C THR A 72 -16.40 -14.48 -5.55
N VAL A 73 -16.81 -13.87 -6.65
CA VAL A 73 -17.64 -12.66 -6.63
C VAL A 73 -18.98 -12.94 -7.31
N SER A 74 -20.09 -12.64 -6.65
CA SER A 74 -21.44 -12.77 -7.21
C SER A 74 -22.26 -11.49 -7.06
N SER A 75 -23.28 -11.33 -7.90
CA SER A 75 -24.20 -10.18 -7.87
C SER A 75 -25.57 -10.49 -7.28
N SER A 76 -25.78 -11.74 -6.83
CA SER A 76 -27.06 -12.23 -6.31
C SER A 76 -26.92 -12.56 -4.83
N PHE A 77 -27.72 -11.90 -4.00
CA PHE A 77 -27.80 -12.19 -2.57
C PHE A 77 -28.60 -13.47 -2.31
N PRO A 78 -28.06 -14.41 -1.52
CA PRO A 78 -28.84 -15.53 -1.01
C PRO A 78 -30.05 -15.01 -0.23
N SER A 79 -31.25 -15.50 -0.55
CA SER A 79 -32.42 -15.30 0.32
C SER A 79 -32.24 -16.17 1.57
N PRO A 80 -32.47 -15.66 2.81
CA PRO A 80 -33.18 -14.44 3.17
C PRO A 80 -32.29 -13.33 3.78
N LEU A 81 -31.13 -13.02 3.16
CA LEU A 81 -30.24 -11.99 3.70
C LEU A 81 -30.88 -10.59 3.67
N PRO A 82 -30.58 -9.72 4.67
CA PRO A 82 -31.04 -8.34 4.66
C PRO A 82 -30.47 -7.59 3.45
N PRO A 83 -31.15 -6.51 3.00
CA PRO A 83 -30.64 -5.67 1.93
C PRO A 83 -29.28 -5.09 2.34
N CYS A 84 -28.24 -5.43 1.59
CA CYS A 84 -26.89 -4.89 1.75
C CYS A 84 -26.27 -4.60 0.38
N ASP A 85 -25.35 -3.64 0.33
CA ASP A 85 -24.67 -3.27 -0.92
C ASP A 85 -23.43 -4.15 -1.15
N LEU A 86 -22.81 -4.61 -0.07
CA LEU A 86 -21.65 -5.48 -0.09
C LEU A 86 -21.75 -6.48 1.05
N LEU A 87 -21.63 -7.76 0.73
CA LEU A 87 -21.55 -8.87 1.65
C LEU A 87 -20.21 -9.58 1.44
N LEU A 88 -19.32 -9.48 2.42
CA LEU A 88 -18.06 -10.21 2.42
C LEU A 88 -18.23 -11.44 3.29
N THR A 89 -18.07 -12.63 2.71
CA THR A 89 -18.09 -13.89 3.46
C THR A 89 -16.72 -14.56 3.45
N LEU A 90 -16.15 -14.79 4.63
CA LEU A 90 -14.81 -15.36 4.78
C LEU A 90 -14.95 -16.81 5.25
N GLY A 91 -14.79 -17.82 4.37
CA GLY A 91 -15.00 -19.23 4.73
C GLY A 91 -15.19 -20.21 3.56
N VAL A 92 -14.91 -21.50 3.79
CA VAL A 92 -14.86 -22.56 2.75
C VAL A 92 -16.25 -23.06 2.28
N THR A 93 -17.34 -22.57 2.85
CA THR A 93 -18.70 -23.03 2.51
C THR A 93 -19.35 -22.15 1.44
N PRO A 94 -19.96 -22.73 0.38
CA PRO A 94 -20.64 -21.96 -0.65
C PRO A 94 -21.74 -21.06 -0.07
N PRO A 95 -22.01 -19.88 -0.63
CA PRO A 95 -23.00 -18.94 -0.09
C PRO A 95 -24.43 -19.52 -0.01
N GLU A 96 -24.75 -20.57 -0.79
CA GLU A 96 -26.01 -21.31 -0.73
C GLU A 96 -26.19 -22.14 0.55
N SER A 97 -25.11 -22.39 1.28
CA SER A 97 -25.10 -23.17 2.53
C SER A 97 -25.09 -22.32 3.80
N LEU A 98 -25.20 -20.99 3.66
CA LEU A 98 -25.28 -20.06 4.78
C LEU A 98 -26.62 -20.20 5.52
N PRO A 99 -26.63 -20.35 6.86
CA PRO A 99 -27.87 -20.26 7.62
C PRO A 99 -28.47 -18.85 7.50
N PRO A 100 -29.81 -18.71 7.56
CA PRO A 100 -30.47 -17.42 7.47
C PRO A 100 -29.97 -16.52 8.62
N PRO A 101 -29.67 -15.25 8.34
CA PRO A 101 -29.21 -14.33 9.37
C PRO A 101 -30.27 -14.17 10.45
N THR A 102 -29.86 -14.17 11.71
CA THR A 102 -30.73 -13.74 12.81
C THR A 102 -30.99 -12.23 12.65
N PRO A 103 -32.25 -11.76 12.79
CA PRO A 103 -32.57 -10.36 12.63
C PRO A 103 -31.95 -9.56 13.78
N SER A 104 -30.76 -9.04 13.55
CA SER A 104 -30.13 -8.04 14.40
C SER A 104 -30.12 -6.72 13.64
N THR A 105 -30.36 -5.61 14.35
CA THR A 105 -30.35 -4.24 13.82
C THR A 105 -28.95 -3.73 13.49
N GLY A 106 -27.97 -4.63 13.37
CA GLY A 106 -26.55 -4.33 13.15
C GLY A 106 -26.17 -4.34 11.68
N ARG A 107 -25.18 -3.51 11.32
CA ARG A 107 -24.63 -3.43 9.96
C ARG A 107 -23.80 -4.66 9.57
N PHE A 108 -23.54 -5.62 10.47
CA PHE A 108 -22.65 -6.78 10.29
C PHE A 108 -23.27 -8.05 10.91
N ILE A 109 -23.15 -9.22 10.26
CA ILE A 109 -23.65 -10.52 10.78
C ILE A 109 -22.55 -11.56 10.61
N ILE A 110 -21.98 -12.05 11.70
CA ILE A 110 -21.07 -13.20 11.69
C ILE A 110 -21.88 -14.45 12.01
N SER A 111 -21.99 -15.37 11.06
CA SER A 111 -22.68 -16.64 11.28
C SER A 111 -21.70 -17.69 11.81
N PRO A 112 -21.93 -18.29 12.99
CA PRO A 112 -21.22 -19.51 13.37
C PRO A 112 -21.41 -20.57 12.28
N PRO A 113 -20.39 -21.38 11.96
CA PRO A 113 -20.61 -22.61 11.23
C PRO A 113 -21.54 -23.47 12.08
N SER A 114 -22.71 -23.83 11.56
CA SER A 114 -23.69 -24.68 12.25
C SER A 114 -23.25 -26.15 12.41
N LEU A 115 -21.94 -26.46 12.28
CA LEU A 115 -21.37 -27.81 12.30
C LEU A 115 -19.92 -27.85 12.85
N LEU A 116 -19.63 -27.22 14.00
CA LEU A 116 -18.34 -27.39 14.69
C LEU A 116 -18.43 -28.45 15.81
N PRO A 117 -17.53 -29.45 15.86
CA PRO A 117 -17.21 -30.19 17.07
C PRO A 117 -16.54 -29.26 18.09
N SER A 118 -16.70 -29.57 19.38
CA SER A 118 -16.36 -28.78 20.58
C SER A 118 -14.87 -28.43 20.81
N SER A 119 -14.02 -28.39 19.77
CA SER A 119 -12.58 -28.21 19.91
C SER A 119 -11.94 -27.24 18.90
N THR A 120 -12.72 -26.38 18.24
CA THR A 120 -12.19 -25.21 17.52
C THR A 120 -12.28 -23.97 18.41
N PRO A 121 -11.39 -22.96 18.27
CA PRO A 121 -11.46 -21.76 19.09
C PRO A 121 -12.71 -20.95 18.71
N ASN A 122 -13.77 -21.08 19.49
CA ASN A 122 -15.07 -20.40 19.34
C ASN A 122 -15.01 -18.86 19.56
N ASP A 123 -13.83 -18.31 19.83
CA ASP A 123 -13.67 -16.98 20.42
C ASP A 123 -14.05 -15.81 19.50
N PHE A 124 -13.90 -15.95 18.17
CA PHE A 124 -14.31 -14.89 17.22
C PHE A 124 -15.83 -14.82 17.08
N VAL A 125 -16.53 -15.94 17.18
CA VAL A 125 -17.99 -16.01 17.02
C VAL A 125 -18.72 -15.67 18.31
N ASP A 126 -18.18 -16.08 19.46
CA ASP A 126 -18.75 -15.80 20.78
C ASP A 126 -18.78 -14.31 21.14
N PHE A 127 -17.90 -13.49 20.56
CA PHE A 127 -17.92 -12.02 20.68
C PHE A 127 -19.20 -11.38 20.12
N PHE A 128 -19.78 -11.97 19.07
CA PHE A 128 -20.91 -11.36 18.33
C PHE A 128 -22.28 -11.93 18.72
N SER A 129 -22.33 -12.86 19.68
CA SER A 129 -23.61 -13.34 20.18
C SER A 129 -24.25 -12.29 21.08
N PRO A 130 -25.48 -11.81 20.79
CA PRO A 130 -26.15 -10.74 21.56
C PRO A 130 -26.46 -11.14 23.02
N THR A 131 -26.27 -12.41 23.37
CA THR A 131 -26.43 -12.95 24.73
C THR A 131 -25.13 -13.01 25.54
N THR A 132 -23.97 -12.71 24.95
CA THR A 132 -22.70 -12.78 25.68
C THR A 132 -22.46 -11.49 26.48
N THR A 133 -22.71 -11.51 27.79
CA THR A 133 -22.12 -10.53 28.70
C THR A 133 -20.60 -10.62 28.61
N VAL A 134 -19.97 -9.68 27.91
CA VAL A 134 -18.52 -9.59 27.75
C VAL A 134 -17.91 -9.21 29.10
N LEU A 135 -17.50 -10.21 29.88
CA LEU A 135 -16.62 -10.00 31.02
C LEU A 135 -15.29 -9.40 30.52
N PRO A 136 -14.61 -8.54 31.30
CA PRO A 136 -13.32 -8.01 30.93
C PRO A 136 -12.32 -9.15 30.69
N SER A 137 -11.95 -9.36 29.44
CA SER A 137 -11.01 -10.40 29.03
C SER A 137 -9.58 -9.85 29.06
N PRO A 138 -8.58 -10.67 29.46
CA PRO A 138 -7.18 -10.22 29.42
C PRO A 138 -6.80 -9.74 28.01
N PRO A 139 -5.91 -8.74 27.87
CA PRO A 139 -5.59 -8.14 26.57
C PRO A 139 -4.90 -9.10 25.60
N TRP A 140 -4.45 -10.27 26.06
CA TRP A 140 -3.85 -11.34 25.28
C TRP A 140 -4.80 -12.54 25.04
N SER A 141 -6.06 -12.45 25.45
CA SER A 141 -7.04 -13.50 25.16
C SER A 141 -7.43 -13.50 23.68
N SER A 142 -7.84 -14.67 23.17
CA SER A 142 -8.38 -14.82 21.82
C SER A 142 -9.54 -13.87 21.52
N LEU A 143 -10.39 -13.60 22.52
CA LEU A 143 -11.53 -12.68 22.42
C LEU A 143 -11.07 -11.23 22.23
N SER A 144 -10.07 -10.79 23.00
CA SER A 144 -9.47 -9.45 22.85
C SER A 144 -8.76 -9.30 21.50
N THR A 145 -8.10 -10.37 21.04
CA THR A 145 -7.50 -10.49 19.71
C THR A 145 -8.55 -10.33 18.60
N ALA A 146 -9.65 -11.08 18.68
CA ALA A 146 -10.78 -11.00 17.76
C ALA A 146 -11.36 -9.59 17.66
N ARG A 147 -11.58 -8.95 18.81
CA ARG A 147 -12.10 -7.59 18.90
C ARG A 147 -11.19 -6.57 18.23
N ARG A 148 -9.88 -6.64 18.48
CA ARG A 148 -8.91 -5.70 17.88
C ARG A 148 -8.82 -5.84 16.37
N LEU A 149 -8.79 -7.08 15.88
CA LEU A 149 -8.83 -7.32 14.44
C LEU A 149 -10.11 -6.74 13.84
N TYR A 150 -11.26 -6.96 14.48
CA TYR A 150 -12.52 -6.38 14.01
C TYR A 150 -12.50 -4.85 13.94
N GLU A 151 -12.09 -4.18 15.02
CA GLU A 151 -11.97 -2.71 15.05
C GLU A 151 -11.02 -2.21 13.95
N TYR A 152 -9.94 -2.93 13.69
CA TYR A 152 -8.99 -2.61 12.62
C TYR A 152 -9.59 -2.82 11.22
N LEU A 153 -10.29 -3.92 10.98
CA LEU A 153 -11.00 -4.17 9.72
C LEU A 153 -12.03 -3.08 9.43
N LEU A 154 -12.75 -2.60 10.45
CA LEU A 154 -13.67 -1.48 10.30
C LEU A 154 -12.96 -0.20 9.86
N LYS A 155 -11.78 0.09 10.46
CA LYS A 155 -10.95 1.24 10.06
C LYS A 155 -10.55 1.14 8.60
N LEU A 156 -10.02 -0.01 8.17
CA LEU A 156 -9.66 -0.27 6.77
C LEU A 156 -10.86 -0.11 5.83
N PHE A 157 -11.98 -0.79 6.11
CA PHE A 157 -13.15 -0.79 5.22
C PHE A 157 -13.86 0.57 5.14
N SER A 158 -13.70 1.43 6.14
CA SER A 158 -14.23 2.79 6.15
C SER A 158 -13.55 3.73 5.14
N ARG A 159 -12.35 3.38 4.65
CA ARG A 159 -11.61 4.18 3.67
C ARG A 159 -12.07 3.99 2.23
N HIS A 160 -12.86 2.94 1.99
CA HIS A 160 -13.43 2.65 0.66
C HIS A 160 -12.39 2.55 -0.46
N THR A 161 -11.24 1.93 -0.17
CA THR A 161 -10.24 1.57 -1.17
C THR A 161 -10.19 0.05 -1.36
N THR A 162 -9.88 -0.41 -2.56
CA THR A 162 -9.73 -1.85 -2.84
C THR A 162 -8.51 -2.45 -2.13
N ASP A 163 -7.46 -1.65 -1.90
CA ASP A 163 -6.26 -2.06 -1.15
C ASP A 163 -6.56 -2.31 0.33
N ASP A 164 -7.30 -1.42 0.99
CA ASP A 164 -7.71 -1.61 2.38
C ASP A 164 -8.62 -2.83 2.52
N TYR A 165 -9.52 -3.06 1.56
CA TYR A 165 -10.38 -4.24 1.55
C TYR A 165 -9.57 -5.53 1.34
N ALA A 166 -8.63 -5.55 0.40
CA ALA A 166 -7.74 -6.69 0.17
C ALA A 166 -6.86 -6.96 1.40
N THR A 167 -6.26 -5.92 1.98
CA THR A 167 -5.44 -6.01 3.20
C THR A 167 -6.24 -6.57 4.36
N GLY A 168 -7.47 -6.10 4.58
CA GLY A 168 -8.33 -6.63 5.62
C GLY A 168 -8.64 -8.13 5.44
N ILE A 169 -8.91 -8.55 4.21
CA ILE A 169 -9.08 -9.97 3.87
C ILE A 169 -7.81 -10.77 4.18
N LEU A 170 -6.65 -10.31 3.73
CA LEU A 170 -5.37 -11.00 3.94
C LEU A 170 -5.04 -11.14 5.42
N LEU A 171 -5.27 -10.09 6.22
CA LEU A 171 -5.06 -10.09 7.68
C LEU A 171 -5.97 -11.10 8.36
N PHE A 172 -7.25 -11.14 7.96
CA PHE A 172 -8.19 -12.11 8.48
C PHE A 172 -7.74 -13.55 8.20
N VAL A 173 -7.37 -13.84 6.94
CA VAL A 173 -6.88 -15.18 6.55
C VAL A 173 -5.59 -15.52 7.30
N ASN A 174 -4.64 -14.60 7.39
CA ASN A 174 -3.39 -14.80 8.13
C ASN A 174 -3.61 -15.15 9.61
N GLN A 175 -4.65 -14.56 10.22
CA GLN A 175 -4.97 -14.78 11.62
C GLN A 175 -5.71 -16.11 11.87
N TYR A 176 -6.68 -16.47 11.01
CA TYR A 176 -7.63 -17.54 11.31
C TYR A 176 -7.52 -18.79 10.43
N SER A 177 -6.80 -18.75 9.31
CA SER A 177 -6.64 -19.95 8.46
C SER A 177 -5.67 -20.99 9.02
N GLY A 178 -4.89 -20.64 10.03
CA GLY A 178 -3.77 -21.45 10.50
C GLY A 178 -2.55 -21.44 9.57
N VAL A 179 -2.58 -20.64 8.49
CA VAL A 179 -1.48 -20.47 7.55
C VAL A 179 -1.06 -19.01 7.50
N LYS A 180 0.25 -18.76 7.44
CA LYS A 180 0.80 -17.41 7.27
C LYS A 180 0.66 -16.94 5.83
N VAL A 181 0.17 -15.71 5.67
CA VAL A 181 0.02 -15.01 4.40
C VAL A 181 1.20 -14.05 4.25
N PRO A 182 2.16 -14.31 3.34
CA PRO A 182 3.41 -13.55 3.25
C PRO A 182 3.24 -12.03 3.22
N TRP A 183 2.18 -11.55 2.57
CA TRP A 183 1.88 -10.12 2.41
C TRP A 183 1.63 -9.38 3.73
N VAL A 184 1.13 -10.06 4.76
CA VAL A 184 0.68 -9.44 6.02
C VAL A 184 1.14 -10.19 7.27
N GLN A 185 2.00 -11.21 7.11
CA GLN A 185 2.43 -12.07 8.21
C GLN A 185 3.34 -11.35 9.21
N HIS A 186 3.99 -10.27 8.78
CA HIS A 186 4.96 -9.51 9.56
C HIS A 186 4.38 -8.18 10.07
N SER A 187 4.96 -7.71 11.16
CA SER A 187 4.73 -6.39 11.73
C SER A 187 5.92 -6.00 12.59
N ILE A 188 6.22 -4.72 12.65
CA ILE A 188 7.18 -4.17 13.60
C ILE A 188 6.51 -3.75 14.91
N ASP A 189 5.18 -3.66 14.92
CA ASP A 189 4.44 -3.26 16.11
C ASP A 189 4.47 -4.37 17.16
N PRO A 190 4.59 -4.02 18.45
CA PRO A 190 4.18 -4.88 19.54
C PRO A 190 2.69 -5.16 19.37
N SER A 191 2.37 -6.34 18.84
CA SER A 191 1.01 -6.62 18.41
C SER A 191 0.42 -7.83 19.12
N TRP A 192 -0.90 -7.87 19.14
CA TRP A 192 -1.63 -9.02 19.65
C TRP A 192 -1.46 -10.24 18.75
N GLU A 193 -1.16 -10.05 17.46
CA GLU A 193 -0.95 -11.11 16.47
C GLU A 193 0.31 -11.94 16.80
N LYS A 194 1.33 -11.28 17.37
CA LYS A 194 2.60 -11.90 17.78
C LYS A 194 2.49 -12.64 19.12
N GLY A 195 1.63 -12.17 20.00
CA GLY A 195 1.47 -12.69 21.36
C GLY A 195 2.58 -12.26 22.34
N PRO A 196 2.37 -12.50 23.64
CA PRO A 196 3.21 -11.91 24.69
C PRO A 196 4.66 -12.42 24.70
N VAL A 197 4.88 -13.69 24.32
CA VAL A 197 6.22 -14.29 24.31
C VAL A 197 7.10 -13.65 23.24
N GLN A 198 6.58 -13.51 22.02
CA GLN A 198 7.32 -12.90 20.93
C GLN A 198 7.57 -11.42 21.19
N ASN A 199 6.57 -10.66 21.66
CA ASN A 199 6.75 -9.26 22.03
C ASN A 199 7.84 -9.08 23.12
N ALA A 200 7.88 -9.97 24.12
CA ALA A 200 8.91 -9.92 25.16
C ALA A 200 10.31 -10.25 24.61
N LYS A 201 10.42 -11.23 23.69
CA LYS A 201 11.68 -11.56 23.00
C LYS A 201 12.19 -10.37 22.18
N GLU A 202 11.31 -9.75 21.40
CA GLU A 202 11.63 -8.57 20.58
C GLU A 202 12.10 -7.41 21.48
N PHE A 203 11.39 -7.13 22.57
CA PHE A 203 11.77 -6.09 23.52
C PHE A 203 13.14 -6.36 24.18
N ALA A 204 13.39 -7.60 24.61
CA ALA A 204 14.68 -7.98 25.19
C ALA A 204 15.82 -7.82 24.16
N ALA A 205 15.58 -8.18 22.90
CA ALA A 205 16.55 -8.03 21.82
C ALA A 205 16.79 -6.57 21.44
N MET A 206 15.76 -5.71 21.45
CA MET A 206 15.90 -4.25 21.28
C MET A 206 16.86 -3.68 22.33
N ILE A 207 16.63 -3.98 23.61
CA ILE A 207 17.49 -3.50 24.70
C ILE A 207 18.91 -4.06 24.57
N GLY A 208 19.04 -5.36 24.32
CA GLY A 208 20.34 -6.04 24.28
C GLY A 208 21.24 -5.62 23.12
N ASN A 209 20.66 -5.38 21.94
CA ASN A 209 21.43 -5.11 20.71
C ASN A 209 21.48 -3.63 20.31
N CYS A 210 20.49 -2.84 20.75
CA CYS A 210 20.32 -1.43 20.35
C CYS A 210 20.15 -0.47 21.53
N GLY A 211 20.43 -0.90 22.77
CA GLY A 211 20.21 -0.10 23.99
C GLY A 211 20.79 1.32 23.95
N ASP A 212 21.99 1.50 23.38
CA ASP A 212 22.60 2.82 23.23
C ASP A 212 21.82 3.74 22.28
N CYS A 213 21.38 3.21 21.14
CA CYS A 213 20.57 3.96 20.16
C CYS A 213 19.20 4.32 20.74
N ILE A 214 18.57 3.36 21.44
CA ILE A 214 17.28 3.56 22.11
C ILE A 214 17.40 4.63 23.18
N THR A 215 18.42 4.55 24.04
CA THR A 215 18.62 5.53 25.13
C THR A 215 18.84 6.92 24.59
N LYS A 216 19.66 7.08 23.53
CA LYS A 216 19.88 8.38 22.89
C LYS A 216 18.61 8.94 22.28
N CYS A 217 17.82 8.12 21.59
CA CYS A 217 16.56 8.55 21.00
C CYS A 217 15.52 8.93 22.07
N LEU A 218 15.35 8.13 23.12
CA LEU A 218 14.38 8.42 24.17
C LEU A 218 14.77 9.63 25.06
N ALA A 219 16.06 9.98 25.09
CA ALA A 219 16.55 11.18 25.76
C ALA A 219 16.38 12.46 24.92
N ASP A 220 16.15 12.32 23.61
CA ASP A 220 15.87 13.43 22.70
C ASP A 220 14.36 13.64 22.56
N GLU A 221 13.90 14.88 22.77
CA GLU A 221 12.46 15.19 22.76
C GLU A 221 11.82 14.92 21.39
N THR A 222 12.53 15.17 20.30
CA THR A 222 12.02 14.99 18.93
C THR A 222 11.89 13.50 18.60
N CYS A 223 12.95 12.74 18.84
CA CYS A 223 12.98 11.31 18.58
C CYS A 223 11.98 10.56 19.47
N LYS A 224 11.87 10.95 20.75
CA LYS A 224 10.84 10.42 21.65
C LYS A 224 9.42 10.75 21.16
N ALA A 225 9.15 11.98 20.75
CA ALA A 225 7.83 12.36 20.23
C ALA A 225 7.44 11.54 18.99
N CYS A 226 8.42 11.21 18.12
CA CYS A 226 8.18 10.30 17.00
C CYS A 226 7.78 8.90 17.47
N ILE A 227 8.50 8.32 18.44
CA ILE A 227 8.18 6.99 18.96
C ILE A 227 6.80 6.97 19.60
N ASP A 228 6.47 7.99 20.40
CA ASP A 228 5.16 8.10 21.04
C ASP A 228 4.05 8.19 19.98
N ALA A 229 4.24 8.99 18.92
CA ALA A 229 3.28 9.08 17.81
C ALA A 229 3.14 7.76 17.03
N LEU A 230 4.25 7.06 16.75
CA LEU A 230 4.24 5.76 16.08
C LEU A 230 3.53 4.68 16.90
N ASN A 231 3.61 4.73 18.24
CA ASN A 231 2.90 3.80 19.12
C ASN A 231 1.38 4.00 19.15
N GLU A 232 0.88 5.16 18.73
CA GLU A 232 -0.55 5.47 18.69
C GLU A 232 -1.21 5.08 17.35
N ILE A 233 -0.40 4.73 16.35
CA ILE A 233 -0.87 4.31 15.03
C ILE A 233 -0.50 2.85 14.75
N ASP A 234 -1.14 2.25 13.75
CA ASP A 234 -0.70 0.95 13.22
C ASP A 234 0.35 1.24 12.14
N THR A 235 1.57 0.71 12.28
CA THR A 235 2.67 1.09 11.37
C THR A 235 2.57 0.47 9.98
N ARG A 236 1.57 -0.41 9.74
CA ARG A 236 1.19 -0.85 8.40
C ARG A 236 0.41 0.22 7.65
N ASP A 237 -0.14 1.21 8.35
CA ASP A 237 -0.66 2.44 7.76
C ASP A 237 0.49 3.32 7.28
N GLN A 238 0.91 3.11 6.04
CA GLN A 238 2.11 3.76 5.50
C GLN A 238 1.97 5.28 5.45
N VAL A 239 0.77 5.82 5.19
CA VAL A 239 0.56 7.28 5.14
C VAL A 239 0.75 7.89 6.51
N GLU A 240 0.06 7.40 7.53
CA GLU A 240 0.14 7.96 8.88
C GLU A 240 1.52 7.74 9.49
N SER A 241 2.15 6.60 9.23
CA SER A 241 3.52 6.31 9.67
C SER A 241 4.53 7.25 9.04
N TYR A 242 4.41 7.47 7.72
CA TYR A 242 5.28 8.41 7.02
C TYR A 242 5.09 9.84 7.56
N ARG A 243 3.84 10.28 7.76
CA ARG A 243 3.55 11.60 8.34
C ARG A 243 4.14 11.75 9.74
N ALA A 244 4.08 10.73 10.58
CA ALA A 244 4.69 10.74 11.91
C ALA A 244 6.21 10.88 11.80
N VAL A 245 6.88 10.02 11.01
CA VAL A 245 8.34 10.06 10.82
C VAL A 245 8.79 11.41 10.26
N THR A 246 8.15 11.92 9.22
CA THR A 246 8.47 13.23 8.61
C THR A 246 8.26 14.40 9.59
N SER A 247 7.30 14.30 10.51
CA SER A 247 7.05 15.37 11.49
C SER A 247 8.20 15.54 12.48
N PHE A 248 9.01 14.49 12.67
CA PHE A 248 10.05 14.41 13.70
C PHE A 248 11.38 13.86 13.15
N GLU A 249 11.62 14.01 11.84
CA GLU A 249 12.77 13.44 11.15
C GLU A 249 14.08 13.97 11.77
N SER A 250 14.98 13.05 12.16
CA SER A 250 16.26 13.39 12.82
C SER A 250 17.30 12.28 12.61
N ASP A 251 18.59 12.62 12.74
CA ASP A 251 19.69 11.65 12.69
C ASP A 251 19.53 10.56 13.76
N LEU A 252 19.07 10.93 14.96
CA LEU A 252 18.84 9.97 16.06
C LEU A 252 17.72 8.99 15.73
N LEU A 253 16.63 9.45 15.11
CA LEU A 253 15.53 8.59 14.66
C LEU A 253 15.99 7.64 13.56
N ARG A 254 16.76 8.14 12.57
CA ARG A 254 17.36 7.30 11.52
C ARG A 254 18.24 6.22 12.12
N ASP A 255 19.15 6.58 13.03
CA ASP A 255 20.10 5.64 13.62
C ASP A 255 19.40 4.63 14.54
N PHE A 256 18.35 5.05 15.25
CA PHE A 256 17.45 4.19 16.01
C PHE A 256 16.78 3.15 15.11
N SER A 257 16.09 3.60 14.07
CA SER A 257 15.38 2.74 13.11
C SER A 257 16.35 1.80 12.40
N PHE A 258 17.50 2.30 11.95
CA PHE A 258 18.53 1.48 11.29
C PHE A 258 19.08 0.40 12.21
N CYS A 259 19.31 0.68 13.49
CA CYS A 259 19.79 -0.34 14.43
C CYS A 259 18.79 -1.48 14.59
N ILE A 260 17.52 -1.13 14.83
CA ILE A 260 16.47 -2.09 15.19
C ILE A 260 15.99 -2.87 13.97
N LEU A 261 15.72 -2.17 12.86
CA LEU A 261 15.05 -2.72 11.68
C LEU A 261 16.06 -3.35 10.72
N GLU A 262 17.07 -2.60 10.30
CA GLU A 262 17.98 -3.06 9.24
C GLU A 262 19.16 -3.89 9.79
N LYS A 263 19.90 -3.32 10.75
CA LYS A 263 21.16 -3.90 11.21
C LYS A 263 20.97 -5.20 11.98
N ASN A 264 19.98 -5.23 12.88
CA ASN A 264 19.73 -6.40 13.73
C ASN A 264 18.45 -7.15 13.37
N ASN A 265 17.57 -6.59 12.54
CA ASN A 265 16.25 -7.13 12.19
C ASN A 265 15.55 -7.78 13.38
N ILE A 266 15.37 -6.99 14.45
CA ILE A 266 14.90 -7.48 15.76
C ILE A 266 13.54 -8.17 15.66
N PHE A 267 12.69 -7.72 14.72
CA PHE A 267 11.35 -8.24 14.49
C PHE A 267 11.31 -9.44 13.54
N GLU A 268 12.47 -9.91 13.07
CA GLU A 268 12.60 -11.03 12.12
C GLU A 268 11.68 -10.86 10.89
N CYS A 269 11.52 -9.61 10.47
CA CYS A 269 10.65 -9.24 9.36
C CYS A 269 11.35 -9.51 8.03
N SER A 270 10.53 -9.86 7.04
CA SER A 270 10.99 -10.03 5.66
C SER A 270 9.84 -9.79 4.70
N ALA A 271 10.12 -9.06 3.63
CA ALA A 271 9.22 -8.90 2.51
C ALA A 271 10.00 -8.95 1.19
N SER A 272 9.33 -9.44 0.15
CA SER A 272 9.88 -9.51 -1.20
C SER A 272 9.13 -8.57 -2.13
N ILE A 273 9.82 -8.11 -3.17
CA ILE A 273 9.16 -7.32 -4.22
C ILE A 273 8.11 -8.21 -4.89
N PRO A 274 6.84 -7.76 -4.97
CA PRO A 274 5.77 -8.50 -5.61
C PRO A 274 6.10 -8.89 -7.06
N SER A 275 5.88 -10.16 -7.39
CA SER A 275 6.03 -10.67 -8.75
C SER A 275 4.77 -10.45 -9.59
N LEU A 276 3.61 -10.35 -8.93
CA LEU A 276 2.31 -10.10 -9.54
C LEU A 276 1.81 -8.68 -9.25
N PRO A 277 1.06 -8.07 -10.19
CA PRO A 277 0.80 -8.57 -11.54
C PRO A 277 2.07 -8.63 -12.39
N ALA A 278 2.07 -9.53 -13.38
CA ALA A 278 3.19 -9.63 -14.31
C ALA A 278 3.15 -8.45 -15.28
N VAL A 279 4.04 -7.48 -15.06
CA VAL A 279 4.09 -6.25 -15.87
C VAL A 279 5.02 -6.40 -17.06
N THR A 280 4.51 -6.08 -18.24
CA THR A 280 5.29 -5.99 -19.48
C THR A 280 5.60 -4.52 -19.77
N PRO A 281 6.88 -4.11 -19.80
CA PRO A 281 7.25 -2.75 -20.16
C PRO A 281 6.85 -2.39 -21.60
N VAL A 282 6.72 -1.09 -21.87
CA VAL A 282 6.38 -0.56 -23.19
C VAL A 282 7.33 -1.11 -24.27
N PRO A 283 6.82 -1.76 -25.33
CA PRO A 283 7.68 -2.44 -26.30
C PRO A 283 8.24 -1.49 -27.37
N THR A 284 7.54 -0.40 -27.67
CA THR A 284 7.88 0.54 -28.74
C THR A 284 7.65 1.98 -28.32
N PHE A 285 8.44 2.91 -28.85
CA PHE A 285 8.25 4.35 -28.69
C PHE A 285 8.55 5.06 -30.00
N ARG A 286 7.60 5.86 -30.50
CA ARG A 286 7.65 6.54 -31.81
C ARG A 286 7.90 5.58 -32.96
N GLY A 287 7.13 4.50 -32.98
CA GLY A 287 7.17 3.45 -34.02
C GLY A 287 8.39 2.52 -33.98
N GLU A 288 9.30 2.71 -33.04
CA GLU A 288 10.57 1.98 -32.99
C GLU A 288 10.70 1.14 -31.72
N PRO A 289 11.44 0.01 -31.73
CA PRO A 289 11.69 -0.80 -30.54
C PRO A 289 12.33 0.00 -29.40
N ILE A 290 11.88 -0.25 -28.18
CA ILE A 290 12.44 0.38 -26.99
C ILE A 290 13.89 -0.12 -26.76
N THR A 291 14.80 0.81 -26.46
CA THR A 291 16.17 0.50 -26.03
C THR A 291 16.40 1.08 -24.64
N HIS A 292 17.44 0.64 -23.94
CA HIS A 292 17.78 1.21 -22.63
C HIS A 292 18.03 2.72 -22.70
N ASP A 293 18.66 3.21 -23.78
CA ASP A 293 18.95 4.63 -23.89
C ASP A 293 17.67 5.44 -24.14
N ARG A 294 16.74 4.95 -24.97
CA ARG A 294 15.43 5.59 -25.16
C ARG A 294 14.58 5.56 -23.90
N ALA A 295 14.56 4.44 -23.19
CA ALA A 295 13.85 4.31 -21.93
C ALA A 295 14.38 5.30 -20.87
N ASP A 296 15.70 5.47 -20.79
CA ASP A 296 16.30 6.47 -19.90
C ASP A 296 15.90 7.89 -20.28
N GLN A 297 15.84 8.20 -21.58
CA GLN A 297 15.36 9.49 -22.08
C GLN A 297 13.88 9.73 -21.76
N ILE A 298 13.04 8.68 -21.77
CA ILE A 298 11.64 8.77 -21.32
C ILE A 298 11.56 9.06 -19.82
N LEU A 299 12.37 8.38 -18.99
CA LEU A 299 12.42 8.69 -17.55
C LEU A 299 12.80 10.14 -17.30
N ILE A 300 13.85 10.64 -17.98
CA ILE A 300 14.31 12.02 -17.88
C ILE A 300 13.22 13.01 -18.36
N GLY A 301 12.46 12.64 -19.39
CA GLY A 301 11.27 13.36 -19.84
C GLY A 301 11.53 14.83 -20.18
N HIS A 302 10.85 15.72 -19.45
CA HIS A 302 10.86 17.16 -19.71
C HIS A 302 12.03 17.91 -19.05
N LEU A 303 12.87 17.24 -18.26
CA LEU A 303 13.90 17.89 -17.45
C LEU A 303 14.88 18.70 -18.31
N GLN A 304 15.06 19.98 -17.97
CA GLN A 304 16.04 20.86 -18.60
C GLN A 304 17.49 20.48 -18.23
N ASP A 305 18.45 20.94 -19.03
CA ASP A 305 19.89 20.71 -18.81
C ASP A 305 20.29 19.23 -18.62
N SER A 306 19.57 18.31 -19.27
CA SER A 306 19.72 16.86 -19.10
C SER A 306 19.89 16.11 -20.42
N ASP A 307 20.35 14.85 -20.35
CA ASP A 307 20.55 13.96 -21.51
C ASP A 307 19.23 13.38 -22.07
N GLY A 308 18.09 14.03 -21.80
CA GLY A 308 16.77 13.65 -22.33
C GLY A 308 16.61 13.97 -23.81
N PHE A 309 15.41 13.75 -24.35
CA PHE A 309 15.08 14.09 -25.74
C PHE A 309 15.22 15.60 -26.00
N THR A 310 15.86 15.98 -27.11
CA THR A 310 16.13 17.39 -27.46
C THR A 310 14.94 18.08 -28.14
N ASP A 311 14.03 17.31 -28.73
CA ASP A 311 12.86 17.76 -29.46
C ASP A 311 11.63 18.00 -28.55
N VAL A 312 11.76 17.75 -27.24
CA VAL A 312 10.70 17.96 -26.26
C VAL A 312 10.63 19.42 -25.85
N VAL A 313 9.53 20.08 -26.19
CA VAL A 313 9.26 21.49 -25.90
C VAL A 313 7.82 21.64 -25.36
N PRO A 314 7.58 22.43 -24.29
CA PRO A 314 8.59 23.12 -23.49
C PRO A 314 9.31 22.17 -22.52
N LYS A 315 10.55 22.53 -22.18
CA LYS A 315 11.32 21.92 -21.08
C LYS A 315 10.77 22.37 -19.71
N SER A 316 11.14 21.65 -18.66
CA SER A 316 10.69 21.86 -17.28
C SER A 316 11.83 21.70 -16.29
N ASP A 317 11.65 22.20 -15.07
CA ASP A 317 12.58 22.00 -13.94
C ASP A 317 12.49 20.58 -13.35
N VAL A 318 11.52 19.78 -13.79
CA VAL A 318 11.27 18.40 -13.35
C VAL A 318 11.16 17.47 -14.56
N SER A 319 11.40 16.18 -14.37
CA SER A 319 11.21 15.19 -15.43
C SER A 319 9.73 15.00 -15.72
N TRP A 320 8.95 14.79 -14.65
CA TRP A 320 7.52 14.55 -14.69
C TRP A 320 6.86 15.10 -13.41
N MET A 321 5.59 15.49 -13.51
CA MET A 321 4.72 15.73 -12.35
C MET A 321 3.65 14.65 -12.31
N VAL A 322 3.34 14.13 -11.13
CA VAL A 322 2.27 13.13 -10.99
C VAL A 322 0.93 13.85 -11.13
N ALA A 323 0.10 13.43 -12.10
CA ALA A 323 -1.26 13.91 -12.26
C ALA A 323 -2.23 13.13 -11.37
N CYS A 324 -2.09 11.81 -11.33
CA CYS A 324 -2.79 10.93 -10.40
C CYS A 324 -2.00 9.64 -10.19
N GLY A 325 -2.20 8.96 -9.08
CA GLY A 325 -1.51 7.70 -8.77
C GLY A 325 -2.36 6.75 -7.94
N ALA A 326 -1.97 5.48 -7.90
CA ALA A 326 -2.43 4.52 -6.90
C ALA A 326 -1.20 4.10 -6.10
N ASN A 327 -1.07 4.65 -4.91
CA ASN A 327 0.09 4.59 -4.04
C ASN A 327 -0.31 4.59 -2.58
N VAL A 328 -0.13 3.44 -1.92
CA VAL A 328 -0.44 3.21 -0.51
C VAL A 328 0.17 4.21 0.48
N ALA A 329 1.26 4.91 0.13
CA ALA A 329 1.92 5.87 1.00
C ALA A 329 1.78 7.32 0.55
N TYR A 330 1.79 7.58 -0.77
CA TYR A 330 1.93 8.94 -1.29
C TYR A 330 0.66 9.52 -1.91
N ASP A 331 -0.44 8.76 -2.05
CA ASP A 331 -1.67 9.24 -2.72
C ASP A 331 -2.28 10.51 -2.11
N GLN A 332 -1.96 10.81 -0.86
CA GLN A 332 -2.47 11.97 -0.12
C GLN A 332 -1.50 13.15 -0.11
N PHE A 333 -0.31 13.01 -0.70
CA PHE A 333 0.73 14.02 -0.67
C PHE A 333 0.66 14.93 -1.89
N PRO A 334 0.55 16.25 -1.71
CA PRO A 334 0.46 17.19 -2.83
C PRO A 334 1.83 17.43 -3.49
N ASN A 335 1.79 18.02 -4.68
CA ASN A 335 2.96 18.53 -5.41
C ASN A 335 4.06 17.49 -5.65
N GLN A 336 3.70 16.34 -6.21
CA GLN A 336 4.63 15.23 -6.43
C GLN A 336 5.44 15.38 -7.73
N ASN A 337 6.65 15.91 -7.58
CA ASN A 337 7.62 16.09 -8.66
C ASN A 337 8.55 14.89 -8.76
N GLN A 338 8.82 14.46 -9.99
CA GLN A 338 9.70 13.35 -10.30
C GLN A 338 10.92 13.89 -11.03
N LEU A 339 12.13 13.65 -10.51
CA LEU A 339 13.37 14.04 -11.17
C LEU A 339 14.20 12.79 -11.48
N PHE A 340 14.38 12.48 -12.75
CA PHE A 340 15.27 11.43 -13.23
C PHE A 340 16.43 12.07 -13.99
N TYR A 341 17.66 11.68 -13.65
CA TYR A 341 18.83 12.25 -14.30
C TYR A 341 20.01 11.28 -14.31
N LYS A 342 20.95 11.52 -15.24
CA LYS A 342 22.17 10.72 -15.37
C LYS A 342 23.15 11.06 -14.25
N GLY A 343 23.71 10.02 -13.65
CA GLY A 343 24.86 10.11 -12.78
C GLY A 343 26.16 10.11 -13.57
N LYS A 344 27.25 9.68 -12.93
CA LYS A 344 28.51 9.42 -13.64
C LYS A 344 28.42 8.06 -14.36
N GLY A 345 28.78 8.02 -15.63
CA GLY A 345 28.83 6.78 -16.41
C GLY A 345 27.43 6.28 -16.76
N LYS A 346 27.14 5.00 -16.45
CA LYS A 346 25.84 4.36 -16.74
C LYS A 346 24.83 4.46 -15.59
N ASP A 347 25.23 5.04 -14.46
CA ASP A 347 24.36 5.17 -13.30
C ASP A 347 23.29 6.24 -13.55
N MET A 348 22.09 6.01 -13.02
CA MET A 348 21.00 6.98 -12.99
C MET A 348 20.57 7.25 -11.55
N TRP A 349 19.99 8.41 -11.33
CA TRP A 349 19.42 8.85 -10.07
C TRP A 349 17.97 9.23 -10.25
N TYR A 350 17.20 9.05 -9.19
CA TYR A 350 15.81 9.43 -9.10
C TYR A 350 15.57 10.16 -7.78
N ASP A 351 15.08 11.38 -7.86
CA ASP A 351 14.71 12.20 -6.72
C ASP A 351 13.21 12.53 -6.78
N PRO A 352 12.34 11.81 -6.05
CA PRO A 352 11.00 12.31 -5.82
C PRO A 352 11.04 13.49 -4.86
N VAL A 353 10.31 14.56 -5.20
CA VAL A 353 10.16 15.77 -4.38
C VAL A 353 8.68 16.08 -4.21
N PHE A 354 8.17 16.04 -2.99
CA PHE A 354 6.74 16.18 -2.70
C PHE A 354 6.51 16.88 -1.37
N LYS A 355 5.28 17.35 -1.13
CA LYS A 355 4.89 17.98 0.12
C LYS A 355 4.23 16.98 1.06
N VAL A 356 4.52 17.10 2.35
CA VAL A 356 3.85 16.33 3.41
C VAL A 356 3.23 17.28 4.41
N LYS A 357 1.98 17.00 4.80
CA LYS A 357 1.34 17.67 5.92
C LYS A 357 1.70 16.95 7.22
N THR A 358 2.54 17.57 8.03
CA THR A 358 2.99 17.05 9.33
C THR A 358 1.83 16.97 10.33
N LEU A 359 2.04 16.26 11.44
CA LEU A 359 1.03 16.07 12.48
C LEU A 359 0.60 17.39 13.15
N ASP A 360 1.52 18.35 13.24
CA ASP A 360 1.26 19.70 13.74
C ASP A 360 0.64 20.66 12.68
N GLY A 361 0.34 20.14 11.49
CA GLY A 361 -0.35 20.86 10.43
C GLY A 361 0.54 21.70 9.51
N ARG A 362 1.86 21.77 9.73
CA ARG A 362 2.79 22.37 8.77
C ARG A 362 2.83 21.58 7.47
N THR A 363 3.29 22.23 6.41
CA THR A 363 3.58 21.57 5.13
C THR A 363 5.07 21.67 4.86
N VAL A 364 5.73 20.52 4.68
CA VAL A 364 7.18 20.45 4.47
C VAL A 364 7.49 19.78 3.14
N TRP A 365 8.57 20.22 2.49
CA TRP A 365 9.09 19.54 1.31
C TRP A 365 9.94 18.34 1.73
N CYS A 366 9.62 17.19 1.16
CA CYS A 366 10.39 15.97 1.30
C CYS A 366 11.08 15.67 -0.03
N LYS A 367 12.32 15.21 0.07
CA LYS A 367 13.12 14.72 -1.05
C LYS A 367 13.78 13.43 -0.64
N ARG A 368 13.78 12.44 -1.53
CA ARG A 368 14.51 11.17 -1.35
C ARG A 368 15.47 10.98 -2.52
N HIS A 369 16.54 10.22 -2.31
CA HIS A 369 17.61 10.06 -3.31
C HIS A 369 17.81 8.59 -3.64
N TYR A 370 17.22 8.14 -4.74
CA TYR A 370 17.25 6.74 -5.16
C TYR A 370 18.36 6.49 -6.17
N LYS A 371 19.08 5.39 -5.99
CA LYS A 371 19.91 4.83 -7.06
C LYS A 371 19.03 4.07 -8.04
N VAL A 372 19.16 4.39 -9.34
CA VAL A 372 18.43 3.74 -10.43
C VAL A 372 19.39 2.83 -11.20
N ARG A 373 19.00 1.56 -11.39
CA ARG A 373 19.76 0.57 -12.16
C ARG A 373 18.88 -0.02 -13.25
N ARG A 374 19.40 -0.13 -14.47
CA ARG A 374 18.75 -0.84 -15.57
C ARG A 374 18.64 -2.33 -15.24
N VAL A 375 17.51 -2.96 -15.56
CA VAL A 375 17.41 -4.42 -15.58
C VAL A 375 18.06 -4.97 -16.86
N PRO A 376 19.02 -5.90 -16.80
CA PRO A 376 19.65 -6.44 -18.00
C PRO A 376 18.64 -7.03 -18.99
N ASN A 377 18.83 -6.73 -20.28
CA ASN A 377 18.03 -7.25 -21.39
C ASN A 377 16.54 -6.88 -21.36
N THR A 378 16.12 -6.00 -20.46
CA THR A 378 14.72 -5.57 -20.33
C THR A 378 14.67 -4.04 -20.29
N PRO A 379 14.71 -3.36 -21.46
CA PRO A 379 14.52 -1.91 -21.51
C PRO A 379 13.20 -1.49 -20.85
N ALA A 380 13.12 -0.23 -20.43
CA ALA A 380 11.96 0.31 -19.71
C ALA A 380 11.63 -0.37 -18.36
N GLN A 381 12.50 -1.24 -17.85
CA GLN A 381 12.44 -1.78 -16.49
C GLN A 381 13.70 -1.42 -15.69
N TYR A 382 13.47 -1.01 -14.44
CA TYR A 382 14.49 -0.46 -13.55
C TYR A 382 14.37 -1.03 -12.14
N MET A 383 15.51 -1.16 -11.46
CA MET A 383 15.59 -1.39 -10.03
C MET A 383 16.02 -0.10 -9.35
N LEU A 384 15.17 0.39 -8.46
CA LEU A 384 15.37 1.56 -7.62
C LEU A 384 15.67 1.11 -6.20
N SER A 385 16.63 1.76 -5.55
CA SER A 385 17.00 1.47 -4.15
C SER A 385 17.29 2.75 -3.39
N VAL A 386 16.74 2.88 -2.18
CA VAL A 386 16.98 3.99 -1.25
C VAL A 386 17.13 3.45 0.17
N LEU A 387 17.96 4.11 0.98
CA LEU A 387 17.91 4.01 2.43
C LEU A 387 17.17 5.25 2.92
N ASP A 388 15.93 5.07 3.36
CA ASP A 388 15.09 6.17 3.85
C ASP A 388 14.76 5.94 5.33
N ASN A 389 15.01 6.94 6.17
CA ASN A 389 14.74 6.89 7.61
C ASN A 389 15.24 5.61 8.33
N GLY A 390 16.37 5.07 7.86
CA GLY A 390 16.98 3.87 8.41
C GLY A 390 16.38 2.55 7.92
N VAL A 391 15.53 2.57 6.90
CA VAL A 391 14.95 1.38 6.25
C VAL A 391 15.29 1.37 4.76
N THR A 392 15.76 0.23 4.26
CA THR A 392 16.07 0.06 2.85
C THR A 392 14.79 -0.31 2.09
N SER A 393 14.42 0.53 1.11
CA SER A 393 13.38 0.21 0.14
C SER A 393 14.02 -0.20 -1.19
N ASN A 394 13.55 -1.30 -1.76
CA ASN A 394 13.89 -1.72 -3.12
C ASN A 394 12.62 -1.81 -3.96
N GLU A 395 12.66 -1.23 -5.15
CA GLU A 395 11.50 -1.08 -6.01
C GLU A 395 11.84 -1.47 -7.45
N ARG A 396 10.96 -2.23 -8.08
CA ARG A 396 10.99 -2.55 -9.51
C ARG A 396 10.02 -1.63 -10.24
N TRP A 397 10.55 -0.73 -11.06
CA TRP A 397 9.79 0.24 -11.85
C TRP A 397 9.72 -0.17 -13.31
N ASN A 398 8.58 0.09 -13.94
CA ASN A 398 8.32 -0.19 -15.35
C ASN A 398 7.69 1.05 -16.00
N ILE A 399 8.16 1.41 -17.19
CA ILE A 399 7.42 2.30 -18.09
C ILE A 399 6.40 1.41 -18.80
N VAL A 400 5.12 1.58 -18.49
CA VAL A 400 4.04 0.71 -19.01
C VAL A 400 3.56 1.23 -20.35
N ALA A 401 3.33 2.53 -20.44
CA ALA A 401 2.95 3.21 -21.66
C ALA A 401 3.42 4.67 -21.61
N VAL A 402 3.62 5.28 -22.76
CA VAL A 402 4.02 6.68 -22.89
C VAL A 402 3.52 7.22 -24.22
N ALA A 403 3.03 8.47 -24.23
CA ALA A 403 2.65 9.14 -25.46
C ALA A 403 3.87 9.45 -26.32
N ASP A 404 3.77 9.30 -27.64
CA ASP A 404 4.87 9.61 -28.57
C ASP A 404 5.36 11.07 -28.47
N ASP A 405 4.50 12.00 -28.09
CA ASP A 405 4.81 13.40 -27.86
C ASP A 405 5.28 13.71 -26.43
N LEU A 406 5.37 12.69 -25.56
CA LEU A 406 5.64 12.78 -24.12
C LEU A 406 4.62 13.63 -23.36
N SER A 407 3.39 13.81 -23.85
CA SER A 407 2.33 14.52 -23.11
C SER A 407 1.94 13.82 -21.81
N TRP A 408 2.06 12.48 -21.76
CA TRP A 408 1.83 11.66 -20.58
C TRP A 408 2.70 10.39 -20.57
N CYS A 409 2.90 9.84 -19.38
CA CYS A 409 3.59 8.57 -19.15
C CYS A 409 2.92 7.80 -18.00
N VAL A 410 2.75 6.49 -18.16
CA VAL A 410 2.26 5.59 -17.12
C VAL A 410 3.41 4.76 -16.58
N PHE A 411 3.67 4.88 -15.28
CA PHE A 411 4.61 4.04 -14.57
C PHE A 411 3.87 3.02 -13.71
N HIS A 412 4.45 1.83 -13.57
CA HIS A 412 4.08 0.87 -12.54
C HIS A 412 5.30 0.54 -11.69
N TYR A 413 5.13 0.46 -10.39
CA TYR A 413 6.16 0.01 -9.47
C TYR A 413 5.65 -1.07 -8.53
N ALA A 414 6.56 -1.98 -8.17
CA ALA A 414 6.37 -2.95 -7.10
C ALA A 414 7.58 -2.85 -6.18
N GLY A 415 7.34 -2.69 -4.88
CA GLY A 415 8.40 -2.44 -3.91
C GLY A 415 8.28 -3.30 -2.66
N ALA A 416 9.38 -3.34 -1.92
CA ALA A 416 9.42 -3.93 -0.60
C ALA A 416 10.39 -3.18 0.32
N ALA A 417 9.91 -2.88 1.52
CA ALA A 417 10.72 -2.49 2.65
C ALA A 417 10.90 -3.75 3.52
N SER A 418 11.92 -4.55 3.18
CA SER A 418 12.03 -5.93 3.65
C SER A 418 12.16 -6.03 5.17
N ALA A 419 12.97 -5.13 5.76
CA ALA A 419 13.22 -5.07 7.20
C ALA A 419 11.99 -4.73 8.05
N VAL A 420 10.94 -4.18 7.46
CA VAL A 420 9.66 -3.90 8.13
C VAL A 420 8.53 -4.83 7.68
N GLY A 421 8.85 -5.81 6.80
CA GLY A 421 7.90 -6.81 6.35
C GLY A 421 6.79 -6.25 5.45
N GLN A 422 7.04 -5.14 4.76
CA GLN A 422 6.05 -4.50 3.90
C GLN A 422 6.37 -4.69 2.42
N SER A 423 5.38 -5.18 1.68
CA SER A 423 5.35 -5.20 0.22
C SER A 423 4.25 -4.28 -0.28
N TYR A 424 4.45 -3.67 -1.45
CA TYR A 424 3.47 -2.78 -2.04
C TYR A 424 3.60 -2.75 -3.56
N THR A 425 2.51 -2.37 -4.23
CA THR A 425 2.47 -2.07 -5.65
C THR A 425 1.78 -0.73 -5.85
N GLY A 426 1.99 -0.15 -7.03
CA GLY A 426 1.29 1.06 -7.40
C GLY A 426 1.60 1.51 -8.81
N GLY A 427 0.97 2.62 -9.19
CA GLY A 427 1.15 3.19 -10.51
C GLY A 427 0.96 4.69 -10.51
N LEU A 428 1.60 5.36 -11.45
CA LEU A 428 1.59 6.81 -11.60
C LEU A 428 1.21 7.17 -13.02
N LEU A 429 0.25 8.08 -13.17
CA LEU A 429 0.07 8.86 -14.39
C LEU A 429 0.85 10.15 -14.21
N CYS A 430 1.85 10.32 -15.06
CA CYS A 430 2.74 11.47 -15.06
C CYS A 430 2.45 12.33 -16.29
N THR A 431 2.37 13.64 -16.09
CA THR A 431 2.29 14.65 -17.16
C THR A 431 3.30 15.75 -16.90
N ARG A 432 3.55 16.60 -17.89
CA ARG A 432 4.51 17.70 -17.74
C ARG A 432 4.11 18.70 -16.64
N ASP A 433 2.81 18.99 -16.52
CA ASP A 433 2.27 20.04 -15.64
C ASP A 433 1.41 19.50 -14.49
N GLY A 434 1.40 18.17 -14.30
CA GLY A 434 0.69 17.52 -13.20
C GLY A 434 -0.82 17.57 -13.33
N LYS A 435 -1.35 17.93 -14.51
CA LYS A 435 -2.79 17.88 -14.77
C LYS A 435 -3.20 16.54 -15.34
N VAL A 436 -4.39 16.09 -14.95
CA VAL A 436 -5.02 14.92 -15.54
C VAL A 436 -5.37 15.22 -17.01
N PRO A 437 -5.01 14.35 -17.97
CA PRO A 437 -5.38 14.52 -19.37
C PRO A 437 -6.90 14.56 -19.59
N PRO A 438 -7.35 15.08 -20.75
CA PRO A 438 -8.76 15.03 -21.14
C PRO A 438 -9.37 13.62 -21.08
N VAL A 439 -10.67 13.56 -20.80
CA VAL A 439 -11.42 12.32 -20.51
C VAL A 439 -11.34 11.29 -21.64
N ASP A 440 -11.25 11.71 -22.89
CA ASP A 440 -11.08 10.85 -24.07
C ASP A 440 -9.72 10.16 -24.09
N VAL A 441 -8.64 10.88 -23.79
CA VAL A 441 -7.29 10.32 -23.64
C VAL A 441 -7.22 9.41 -22.43
N LEU A 442 -7.80 9.85 -21.30
CA LEU A 442 -7.84 9.10 -20.05
C LEU A 442 -8.57 7.76 -20.21
N ASN A 443 -9.73 7.74 -20.88
CA ASN A 443 -10.53 6.53 -21.09
C ASN A 443 -10.05 5.65 -22.27
N GLY A 444 -9.05 6.10 -23.03
CA GLY A 444 -8.39 5.35 -24.10
C GLY A 444 -7.11 4.68 -23.61
N GLU A 445 -5.99 5.04 -24.24
CA GLU A 445 -4.67 4.39 -24.04
C GLU A 445 -4.20 4.37 -22.58
N ILE A 446 -4.50 5.43 -21.80
CA ILE A 446 -4.11 5.50 -20.39
C ILE A 446 -4.86 4.45 -19.56
N LYS A 447 -6.17 4.29 -19.80
CA LYS A 447 -6.96 3.25 -19.15
C LYS A 447 -6.39 1.87 -19.45
N ASP A 448 -6.13 1.59 -20.73
CA ASP A 448 -5.60 0.29 -21.17
C ASP A 448 -4.23 0.01 -20.53
N ALA A 449 -3.38 1.03 -20.41
CA ALA A 449 -2.09 0.92 -19.73
C ALA A 449 -2.25 0.53 -18.25
N PHE A 450 -3.10 1.21 -17.48
CA PHE A 450 -3.34 0.85 -16.07
C PHE A 450 -4.00 -0.52 -15.94
N GLU A 451 -4.98 -0.85 -16.79
CA GLU A 451 -5.65 -2.14 -16.74
C GLU A 451 -4.70 -3.31 -17.05
N SER A 452 -3.66 -3.09 -17.87
CA SER A 452 -2.63 -4.10 -18.15
C SER A 452 -1.76 -4.45 -16.93
N VAL A 453 -1.76 -3.61 -15.90
CA VAL A 453 -1.04 -3.80 -14.64
C VAL A 453 -1.99 -3.91 -13.45
N ASP A 454 -3.21 -4.39 -13.68
CA ASP A 454 -4.25 -4.62 -12.67
C ASP A 454 -4.61 -3.38 -11.81
N ILE A 455 -4.44 -2.17 -12.33
CA ILE A 455 -4.91 -0.93 -11.70
C ILE A 455 -6.11 -0.40 -12.48
N LYS A 456 -7.18 -0.02 -11.78
CA LYS A 456 -8.36 0.62 -12.35
C LYS A 456 -8.29 2.12 -12.15
N LEU A 457 -8.80 2.88 -13.12
CA LEU A 457 -8.79 4.34 -13.03
C LEU A 457 -9.50 4.88 -11.78
N PHE A 458 -10.56 4.19 -11.30
CA PHE A 458 -11.24 4.56 -10.07
C PHE A 458 -10.38 4.40 -8.80
N GLU A 459 -9.27 3.66 -8.88
CA GLU A 459 -8.32 3.49 -7.77
C GLU A 459 -7.26 4.61 -7.74
N LEU A 460 -7.16 5.41 -8.80
CA LEU A 460 -6.22 6.52 -8.85
C LEU A 460 -6.73 7.67 -7.99
N PHE A 461 -5.82 8.33 -7.27
CA PHE A 461 -6.02 9.56 -6.54
C PHE A 461 -5.43 10.72 -7.34
N VAL A 462 -6.23 11.76 -7.60
CA VAL A 462 -5.74 12.97 -8.24
C VAL A 462 -4.75 13.68 -7.32
N CYS A 463 -3.54 13.93 -7.83
CA CYS A 463 -2.52 14.64 -7.06
C CYS A 463 -2.86 16.13 -7.05
N ASP A 464 -2.90 16.71 -5.86
CA ASP A 464 -3.06 18.16 -5.72
C ASP A 464 -1.72 18.86 -6.02
N ASN A 465 -1.60 19.36 -7.25
CA ASN A 465 -0.46 20.16 -7.71
C ASN A 465 -0.74 21.68 -7.65
N SER A 466 -1.74 22.10 -6.87
CA SER A 466 -1.94 23.53 -6.66
C SER A 466 -0.77 24.12 -5.84
N VAL A 467 -0.22 25.21 -6.36
CA VAL A 467 0.84 25.98 -5.69
C VAL A 467 0.18 27.22 -5.10
N THR A 468 0.22 27.37 -3.78
CA THR A 468 -0.12 28.64 -3.13
C THR A 468 1.08 29.57 -3.20
N GLU A 469 0.86 30.86 -3.51
CA GLU A 469 1.91 31.89 -3.67
C GLU A 469 2.79 32.07 -2.42
N GLU A 470 2.34 31.60 -1.27
CA GLU A 470 3.04 31.69 0.03
C GLU A 470 3.97 30.50 0.31
N SER A 471 4.08 29.51 -0.57
CA SER A 471 4.90 28.32 -0.31
C SER A 471 6.34 28.47 -0.79
N ASP A 472 7.29 28.04 0.05
CA ASP A 472 8.70 27.92 -0.34
C ASP A 472 8.83 27.09 -1.63
N PRO A 473 9.75 27.46 -2.54
CA PRO A 473 9.92 26.73 -3.79
C PRO A 473 10.36 25.27 -3.53
N PRO A 474 9.96 24.32 -4.40
CA PRO A 474 10.41 22.94 -4.27
C PRO A 474 11.95 22.84 -4.32
N PRO A 475 12.57 21.97 -3.50
CA PRO A 475 14.02 21.72 -3.53
C PRO A 475 14.41 20.86 -4.74
N LEU A 476 14.30 21.47 -5.93
CA LEU A 476 14.64 20.87 -7.22
C LEU A 476 16.14 20.91 -7.52
N ASP A 477 16.96 21.25 -6.53
CA ASP A 477 18.41 21.19 -6.63
C ASP A 477 18.89 19.74 -6.67
N PHE A 478 18.83 19.11 -7.84
CA PHE A 478 19.58 17.87 -8.07
C PHE A 478 21.06 18.15 -7.75
N TYR A 479 21.80 17.17 -7.20
CA TYR A 479 23.20 17.29 -6.76
C TYR A 479 24.13 17.78 -7.89
N ARG A 480 24.07 19.08 -8.23
CA ARG A 480 24.96 19.77 -9.14
C ARG A 480 26.27 19.86 -8.37
N LYS A 481 27.32 19.25 -8.89
CA LYS A 481 28.69 19.72 -8.60
C LYS A 481 28.78 21.18 -9.05
N LYS A 482 28.30 22.13 -8.24
CA LYS A 482 28.88 23.46 -8.26
C LYS A 482 30.32 23.26 -7.81
N SER A 483 31.24 23.50 -8.74
CA SER A 483 32.68 23.56 -8.53
C SER A 483 33.04 23.99 -7.10
N GLY A 484 33.50 23.04 -6.29
CA GLY A 484 34.29 23.31 -5.08
C GLY A 484 33.56 23.51 -3.74
N LYS A 485 32.22 23.50 -3.65
CA LYS A 485 31.56 23.50 -2.33
C LYS A 485 30.55 22.38 -2.20
N ARG A 486 30.88 21.43 -1.31
CA ARG A 486 29.97 20.41 -0.79
C ARG A 486 28.87 21.17 -0.05
N VAL A 487 27.69 21.32 -0.65
CA VAL A 487 26.48 21.59 0.13
C VAL A 487 26.20 20.28 0.84
N VAL A 488 26.45 20.26 2.15
CA VAL A 488 26.04 19.18 3.02
C VAL A 488 24.53 19.27 3.09
N SER A 489 23.83 18.26 2.54
CA SER A 489 22.44 18.01 2.90
C SER A 489 22.40 17.84 4.42
N PRO A 490 21.55 18.57 5.16
CA PRO A 490 21.26 18.17 6.52
C PRO A 490 20.44 16.89 6.39
N LEU A 491 21.11 15.74 6.55
CA LEU A 491 20.63 14.37 6.34
C LEU A 491 20.99 13.82 4.93
N ALA A 492 22.06 13.04 4.90
CA ALA A 492 22.40 12.05 3.88
C ALA A 492 22.92 10.80 4.59
#